data_AF-A0A0R3WJP8-F1
#
_entry.id   AF-A0A0R3WJP8-F1
#
_cell.length_a   1.000
_cell.length_b   1.000
_cell.length_c   1.000
_cell.angle_alpha   90.00
_cell.angle_beta   90.00
_cell.angle_gamma   90.00
#
_symmetry.space_group_name_H-M   'P 1'
#
loop_
_entity.id
_entity.type
_entity.pdbx_description
1 polymer ?
#
loop_
_entity_poly.entity_id
_entity_poly.type
_entity_poly.pdbx_seq_one_letter_code
_entity_poly.pdbx_strand_id
1 'polypeptide(L)'
;LGVCSCSFVERIALKVVGRPGDDVIFPLSTSSIGSQFNVSYVYTKLVPTQPVSACSRISNANDVQNGIAFVIRGFVTKASFAQAAGAVAFISYDYQNNSARILNMLPDESSTKVWIPCAFMQGSHAQHLLELMELDNKTYLDVDFPVDRTGALIILDKYSPMRLR
;
A
#
# COMPACT_ATOMS: atom_id res chain seq x y z
N LEU A 1 -33.98 -2.84 17.19
CA LEU A 1 -32.64 -3.30 17.62
C LEU A 1 -31.71 -3.13 16.44
N GLY A 2 -30.70 -2.28 16.62
CA GLY A 2 -30.03 -1.51 15.57
C GLY A 2 -29.34 -2.34 14.49
N VAL A 3 -29.49 -1.86 13.26
CA VAL A 3 -28.68 -2.26 12.11
C VAL A 3 -27.26 -1.76 12.40
N CYS A 4 -26.39 -2.66 12.85
CA CYS A 4 -25.03 -2.30 13.22
C CYS A 4 -24.21 -2.09 11.95
N SER A 5 -24.08 -0.80 11.61
CA SER A 5 -23.07 -0.12 10.79
C SER A 5 -22.27 -0.98 9.81
N CYS A 6 -22.51 -0.72 8.51
CA CYS A 6 -21.57 -1.00 7.44
C CYS A 6 -20.14 -0.65 7.88
N SER A 7 -19.24 -1.62 7.81
CA SER A 7 -17.81 -1.39 7.98
C SER A 7 -17.39 -0.24 7.08
N PHE A 8 -16.86 0.82 7.68
CA PHE A 8 -16.35 1.98 6.99
C PHE A 8 -15.08 1.57 6.24
N VAL A 9 -15.24 0.94 5.08
CA VAL A 9 -14.15 0.80 4.11
C VAL A 9 -14.00 2.17 3.48
N GLU A 10 -13.17 3.02 4.06
CA GLU A 10 -12.62 4.16 3.33
C GLU A 10 -11.99 3.60 2.06
N ARG A 11 -12.65 3.81 0.92
CA ARG A 11 -12.11 3.36 -0.37
C ARG A 11 -11.06 4.37 -0.80
N ILE A 12 -9.86 4.20 -0.28
CA ILE A 12 -8.66 4.89 -0.75
C ILE A 12 -8.19 4.25 -2.06
N ALA A 13 -7.33 4.95 -2.77
CA ALA A 13 -6.69 4.48 -3.98
C ALA A 13 -5.22 4.90 -4.02
N LEU A 14 -4.52 4.36 -5.01
CA LEU A 14 -3.14 4.69 -5.35
C LEU A 14 -3.12 5.19 -6.79
N LYS A 15 -2.51 6.35 -7.03
CA LYS A 15 -2.42 6.95 -8.36
C LYS A 15 -0.99 6.85 -8.87
N VAL A 16 -0.77 6.22 -10.02
CA VAL A 16 0.54 6.20 -10.67
C VAL A 16 0.79 7.55 -11.34
N VAL A 17 1.96 8.13 -11.11
CA VAL A 17 2.36 9.44 -11.64
C VAL A 17 3.65 9.33 -12.46
N GLY A 18 3.99 10.38 -13.21
CA GLY A 18 5.26 10.47 -13.94
C GLY A 18 5.27 9.79 -15.31
N ARG A 19 4.10 9.40 -15.84
CA ARG A 19 3.95 8.90 -17.22
C ARG A 19 3.15 9.88 -18.09
N PRO A 20 3.64 10.22 -19.29
CA PRO A 20 2.90 11.08 -20.19
C PRO A 20 1.71 10.31 -20.79
N GLY A 21 0.48 10.72 -20.45
CA GLY A 21 -0.71 10.32 -21.19
C GLY A 21 -1.83 9.58 -20.44
N ASP A 22 -1.78 9.43 -19.11
CA ASP A 22 -2.94 9.39 -18.20
C ASP A 22 -2.50 8.91 -16.79
N ASP A 23 -2.91 9.64 -15.75
CA ASP A 23 -2.77 9.21 -14.36
C ASP A 23 -3.68 8.00 -14.13
N VAL A 24 -3.13 6.83 -13.81
CA VAL A 24 -3.91 5.60 -13.58
C VAL A 24 -4.16 5.42 -12.08
N ILE A 25 -5.43 5.28 -11.70
CA ILE A 25 -5.87 5.16 -10.30
C ILE A 25 -6.30 3.72 -10.01
N PHE A 26 -5.70 3.14 -8.97
CA PHE A 26 -5.95 1.77 -8.53
C PHE A 26 -6.64 1.77 -7.17
N PRO A 27 -7.87 1.24 -7.06
CA PRO A 27 -8.59 1.21 -5.79
C PRO A 27 -7.97 0.20 -4.81
N LEU A 28 -8.05 0.54 -3.53
CA LEU A 28 -7.51 -0.20 -2.41
C LEU A 28 -8.56 -0.36 -1.30
N SER A 29 -8.38 -1.40 -0.49
CA SER A 29 -9.13 -1.60 0.75
C SER A 29 -8.23 -1.31 1.94
N THR A 30 -8.69 -0.48 2.87
CA THR A 30 -7.95 -0.19 4.11
C THR A 30 -7.87 -1.42 5.01
N SER A 31 -6.78 -1.55 5.76
CA SER A 31 -6.61 -2.56 6.80
C SER A 31 -7.02 -2.03 8.17
N SER A 32 -7.40 -2.93 9.08
CA SER A 32 -7.54 -2.63 10.51
C SER A 32 -6.20 -2.69 11.27
N ILE A 33 -5.11 -3.09 10.60
CA ILE A 33 -3.74 -3.09 11.14
C ILE A 33 -3.01 -1.84 10.69
N GLY A 34 -2.11 -1.35 11.53
CA GLY A 34 -1.31 -0.18 11.24
C GLY A 34 -1.95 1.11 11.75
N SER A 35 -1.35 2.23 11.37
CA SER A 35 -1.93 3.55 11.64
C SER A 35 -3.03 3.89 10.64
N GLN A 36 -3.77 4.95 10.95
CA GLN A 36 -4.72 5.57 10.02
C GLN A 36 -4.01 6.28 8.86
N PHE A 37 -4.76 6.47 7.78
CA PHE A 37 -4.35 7.21 6.58
C PHE A 37 -4.54 8.72 6.78
N ASN A 38 -3.64 9.35 7.53
CA ASN A 38 -3.78 10.75 7.94
C ASN A 38 -3.02 11.75 7.06
N VAL A 39 -2.14 11.27 6.20
CA VAL A 39 -1.29 12.08 5.31
C VAL A 39 -1.22 11.43 3.94
N SER A 40 -1.20 12.23 2.89
CA SER A 40 -0.87 11.79 1.53
C SER A 40 0.61 12.06 1.22
N TYR A 41 1.23 11.06 0.63
CA TYR A 41 2.56 11.11 0.04
C TYR A 41 2.42 11.37 -1.47
N VAL A 42 3.19 12.33 -1.98
CA VAL A 42 3.16 12.74 -3.39
C VAL A 42 4.49 12.37 -4.03
N TYR A 43 4.48 11.80 -5.24
CA TYR A 43 5.70 11.29 -5.91
C TYR A 43 6.53 10.35 -5.01
N THR A 44 5.86 9.47 -4.26
CA THR A 44 6.55 8.46 -3.44
C THR A 44 6.78 7.18 -4.24
N LYS A 45 7.72 6.35 -3.81
CA LYS A 45 8.04 5.10 -4.50
C LYS A 45 7.15 3.97 -4.02
N LEU A 46 6.46 3.29 -4.92
CA LEU A 46 5.88 1.96 -4.70
C LEU A 46 6.92 0.90 -5.07
N VAL A 47 7.39 0.12 -4.08
CA VAL A 47 8.57 -0.75 -4.22
C VAL A 47 8.21 -2.20 -3.89
N PRO A 48 8.28 -3.13 -4.86
CA PRO A 48 8.21 -4.56 -4.58
C PRO A 48 9.32 -5.00 -3.62
N THR A 49 8.99 -5.71 -2.56
CA THR A 49 10.01 -6.18 -1.61
C THR A 49 10.79 -7.36 -2.17
N GLN A 50 11.99 -7.58 -1.64
CA GLN A 50 12.78 -8.78 -1.85
C GLN A 50 13.02 -9.47 -0.49
N PRO A 51 12.59 -10.73 -0.28
CA PRO A 51 11.72 -11.50 -1.18
C PRO A 51 10.34 -10.85 -1.35
N VAL A 52 9.66 -11.11 -2.46
CA VAL A 52 8.32 -10.55 -2.78
C VAL A 52 7.28 -10.83 -1.71
N SER A 53 7.45 -11.93 -0.98
CA SER A 53 6.56 -12.33 0.11
C SER A 53 6.87 -11.65 1.42
N ALA A 54 8.05 -11.06 1.63
CA ALA A 54 8.51 -10.59 2.93
C ALA A 54 8.32 -11.62 4.07
N CYS A 55 8.48 -12.92 3.79
CA CYS A 55 8.49 -13.97 4.84
C CYS A 55 9.73 -13.91 5.73
N SER A 56 10.73 -13.14 5.32
CA SER A 56 11.97 -12.87 6.04
C SER A 56 12.27 -11.37 5.98
N ARG A 57 13.38 -10.94 6.59
CA ARG A 57 13.88 -9.57 6.45
C ARG A 57 13.97 -9.17 4.98
N ILE A 58 13.58 -7.94 4.68
CA ILE A 58 13.60 -7.34 3.35
C ILE A 58 15.06 -7.04 2.99
N SER A 59 15.58 -7.65 1.92
CA SER A 59 16.96 -7.49 1.47
C SER A 59 17.19 -6.20 0.70
N ASN A 60 16.18 -5.69 0.00
CA ASN A 60 16.21 -4.39 -0.69
C ASN A 60 15.70 -3.24 0.20
N ALA A 61 16.04 -3.28 1.50
CA ALA A 61 15.56 -2.29 2.47
C ALA A 61 15.93 -0.84 2.08
N ASN A 62 17.08 -0.63 1.45
CA ASN A 62 17.50 0.69 0.97
C ASN A 62 16.56 1.26 -0.11
N ASP A 63 15.97 0.40 -0.95
CA ASP A 63 15.01 0.83 -1.98
C ASP A 63 13.65 1.12 -1.36
N VAL A 64 13.26 0.32 -0.36
CA VAL A 64 11.98 0.42 0.35
C VAL A 64 11.94 1.59 1.34
N GLN A 65 13.11 2.03 1.84
CA GLN A 65 13.21 3.13 2.79
C GLN A 65 12.56 4.41 2.23
N ASN A 66 11.70 5.04 3.04
CA ASN A 66 10.88 6.19 2.65
C ASN A 66 9.89 5.92 1.50
N GLY A 67 9.72 4.66 1.08
CA GLY A 67 8.76 4.23 0.07
C GLY A 67 7.59 3.44 0.68
N ILE A 68 6.72 2.99 -0.21
CA ILE A 68 5.61 2.09 0.09
C ILE A 68 6.07 0.67 -0.24
N ALA A 69 6.09 -0.20 0.76
CA ALA A 69 6.42 -1.60 0.56
C ALA A 69 5.25 -2.31 -0.14
N PHE A 70 5.53 -2.98 -1.26
CA PHE A 70 4.56 -3.71 -2.05
C PHE A 70 4.84 -5.21 -1.96
N VAL A 71 3.93 -5.96 -1.33
CA VAL A 71 4.21 -7.33 -0.86
C VAL A 71 3.11 -8.30 -1.27
N ILE A 72 3.50 -9.47 -1.77
CA ILE A 72 2.54 -10.52 -2.08
C ILE A 72 2.05 -11.21 -0.79
N ARG A 73 0.73 -11.22 -0.62
CA ARG A 73 -0.06 -11.76 0.50
C ARG A 73 0.35 -11.22 1.87
N GLY A 74 -0.54 -10.45 2.50
CA GLY A 74 -0.27 -9.74 3.75
C GLY A 74 -0.63 -10.51 5.02
N PHE A 75 0.28 -10.49 6.00
CA PHE A 75 0.06 -10.83 7.42
C PHE A 75 0.75 -9.74 8.27
N VAL A 76 0.35 -9.56 9.53
CA VAL A 76 0.92 -8.53 10.46
C VAL A 76 2.45 -8.58 10.49
N THR A 77 3.00 -9.78 10.62
CA THR A 77 4.46 -10.00 10.67
C THR A 77 5.20 -9.47 9.44
N LYS A 78 4.56 -9.39 8.26
CA LYS A 78 5.19 -8.84 7.04
C LYS A 78 5.23 -7.32 7.06
N ALA A 79 4.16 -6.70 7.55
CA ALA A 79 4.09 -5.26 7.70
C ALA A 79 5.12 -4.76 8.74
N SER A 80 5.44 -5.57 9.76
CA SER A 80 6.51 -5.22 10.70
C SER A 80 7.91 -5.27 10.07
N PHE A 81 8.17 -6.20 9.14
CA PHE A 81 9.41 -6.19 8.36
C PHE A 81 9.51 -4.99 7.42
N ALA A 82 8.40 -4.61 6.77
CA ALA A 82 8.34 -3.39 5.97
C ALA A 82 8.62 -2.13 6.81
N GLN A 83 8.00 -2.02 7.98
CA GLN A 83 8.29 -0.94 8.93
C GLN A 83 9.75 -0.94 9.37
N ALA A 84 10.34 -2.10 9.69
CA ALA A 84 11.74 -2.20 10.06
C ALA A 84 12.70 -1.84 8.91
N ALA A 85 12.25 -1.98 7.66
CA ALA A 85 12.97 -1.52 6.47
C ALA A 85 12.79 -0.01 6.18
N GLY A 86 12.03 0.72 7.01
CA GLY A 86 11.81 2.15 6.85
C GLY A 86 10.72 2.52 5.84
N ALA A 87 9.83 1.59 5.48
CA ALA A 87 8.67 1.90 4.66
C ALA A 87 7.75 2.91 5.37
N VAL A 88 7.12 3.82 4.61
CA VAL A 88 6.14 4.79 5.13
C VAL A 88 4.69 4.29 5.04
N ALA A 89 4.46 3.22 4.26
CA ALA A 89 3.21 2.49 4.18
C ALA A 89 3.44 1.07 3.67
N PHE A 90 2.44 0.21 3.85
CA PHE A 90 2.47 -1.18 3.41
C PHE A 90 1.24 -1.50 2.57
N ILE A 91 1.46 -2.00 1.36
CA ILE A 91 0.39 -2.49 0.48
C ILE A 91 0.63 -3.97 0.22
N SER A 92 -0.34 -4.78 0.62
CA SER A 92 -0.36 -6.20 0.27
C SER A 92 -1.29 -6.47 -0.90
N TYR A 93 -0.97 -7.48 -1.71
CA TYR A 93 -1.83 -7.92 -2.81
C TYR A 93 -1.94 -9.44 -2.88
N ASP A 94 -2.99 -9.98 -3.51
CA ASP A 94 -3.15 -11.43 -3.69
C ASP A 94 -2.64 -11.92 -5.07
N TYR A 95 -2.39 -13.23 -5.16
CA TYR A 95 -1.92 -13.93 -6.36
C TYR A 95 -3.03 -14.17 -7.39
N GLN A 96 -4.30 -14.27 -6.97
CA GLN A 96 -5.41 -14.68 -7.83
C GLN A 96 -6.43 -13.56 -8.06
N ASN A 97 -6.91 -13.48 -9.30
CA ASN A 97 -7.94 -12.53 -9.73
C ASN A 97 -9.33 -12.79 -9.07
N ASN A 98 -9.51 -13.96 -8.45
CA ASN A 98 -10.82 -14.49 -8.02
C ASN A 98 -11.02 -14.71 -6.52
N SER A 99 -10.04 -14.41 -5.66
CA SER A 99 -10.25 -14.47 -4.21
C SER A 99 -10.76 -13.12 -3.70
N ALA A 100 -12.08 -12.90 -3.82
CA ALA A 100 -12.79 -11.88 -3.03
C ALA A 100 -12.77 -12.17 -1.51
N ARG A 101 -11.96 -13.13 -1.05
CA ARG A 101 -11.49 -13.13 0.33
C ARG A 101 -10.57 -11.93 0.45
N ILE A 102 -11.17 -10.78 0.77
CA ILE A 102 -10.52 -9.73 1.53
C ILE A 102 -9.84 -10.50 2.65
N LEU A 103 -8.53 -10.71 2.52
CA LEU A 103 -7.76 -11.33 3.57
C LEU A 103 -7.83 -10.27 4.65
N ASN A 104 -8.79 -10.41 5.57
CA ASN A 104 -8.80 -9.60 6.77
C ASN A 104 -7.42 -9.85 7.34
N MET A 105 -6.56 -8.84 7.23
CA MET A 105 -5.29 -8.87 7.91
C MET A 105 -5.70 -8.84 9.38
N LEU A 106 -5.81 -10.01 9.98
CA LEU A 106 -6.16 -10.16 11.38
C LEU A 106 -4.87 -9.95 12.16
N PRO A 107 -4.94 -9.24 13.30
CA PRO A 107 -3.88 -9.28 14.29
C PRO A 107 -3.50 -10.76 14.50
N ASP A 108 -2.26 -11.14 14.26
CA ASP A 108 -1.75 -12.37 14.83
C ASP A 108 -1.56 -12.13 16.34
N GLU A 109 -1.54 -13.18 17.15
CA GLU A 109 -1.23 -13.11 18.58
C GLU A 109 0.21 -12.61 18.85
N SER A 110 0.93 -12.14 17.82
CA SER A 110 2.25 -11.56 17.98
C SER A 110 2.12 -10.17 18.61
N SER A 111 3.00 -9.89 19.57
CA SER A 111 3.13 -8.59 20.23
C SER A 111 3.66 -7.48 19.31
N THR A 112 3.74 -7.73 18.00
CA THR A 112 4.39 -6.85 17.04
C THR A 112 3.47 -5.71 16.63
N LYS A 113 3.72 -4.52 17.16
CA LYS A 113 2.97 -3.32 16.78
C LYS A 113 3.45 -2.77 15.44
N VAL A 114 2.52 -2.66 14.50
CA VAL A 114 2.68 -2.00 13.20
C VAL A 114 2.09 -0.60 13.31
N TRP A 115 2.88 0.42 12.97
CA TRP A 115 2.57 1.84 13.08
C TRP A 115 2.51 2.56 11.74
N ILE A 116 2.84 1.87 10.65
CA ILE A 116 2.67 2.37 9.29
C ILE A 116 1.27 2.00 8.80
N PRO A 117 0.65 2.81 7.93
CA PRO A 117 -0.67 2.50 7.41
C PRO A 117 -0.61 1.33 6.42
N CYS A 118 -1.61 0.45 6.49
CA CYS A 118 -1.66 -0.78 5.70
C CYS A 118 -2.91 -0.81 4.80
N ALA A 119 -2.73 -1.23 3.56
CA ALA A 119 -3.82 -1.43 2.60
C ALA A 119 -3.70 -2.76 1.86
N PHE A 120 -4.80 -3.15 1.22
CA PHE A 120 -4.91 -4.32 0.37
C PHE A 120 -5.29 -3.93 -1.06
N MET A 121 -4.61 -4.54 -2.03
CA MET A 121 -4.85 -4.40 -3.46
C MET A 121 -5.29 -5.72 -4.08
N GLN A 122 -6.23 -5.65 -5.03
CA GLN A 122 -6.60 -6.82 -5.82
C GLN A 122 -5.45 -7.30 -6.70
N GLY A 123 -5.34 -8.61 -6.90
CA GLY A 123 -4.25 -9.22 -7.68
C GLY A 123 -4.14 -8.72 -9.13
N SER A 124 -5.26 -8.45 -9.82
CA SER A 124 -5.24 -7.89 -11.18
C SER A 124 -4.66 -6.48 -11.26
N HIS A 125 -4.99 -5.62 -10.30
CA HIS A 125 -4.39 -4.29 -10.19
C HIS A 125 -2.90 -4.37 -9.89
N ALA A 126 -2.52 -5.29 -8.98
CA ALA A 126 -1.13 -5.51 -8.65
C ALA A 126 -0.31 -6.03 -9.82
N GLN A 127 -0.85 -6.99 -10.58
CA GLN A 127 -0.23 -7.51 -11.79
C GLN A 127 -0.02 -6.39 -12.80
N HIS A 128 -1.02 -5.54 -13.04
CA HIS A 128 -0.88 -4.41 -13.94
C HIS A 128 0.27 -3.48 -13.49
N LEU A 129 0.36 -3.12 -12.20
CA LEU A 129 1.47 -2.30 -11.68
C LEU A 129 2.85 -2.95 -11.87
N LEU A 130 2.96 -4.26 -11.71
CA LEU A 130 4.21 -4.98 -11.94
C LEU A 130 4.59 -4.96 -13.43
N GLU A 131 3.62 -5.20 -14.33
CA GLU A 131 3.82 -5.07 -15.78
C GLU A 131 4.26 -3.65 -16.17
N LEU A 132 3.66 -2.63 -15.53
CA LEU A 132 4.08 -1.25 -15.70
C LEU A 132 5.56 -1.07 -15.29
N MET A 133 6.00 -1.60 -14.16
CA MET A 133 7.42 -1.54 -13.73
C MET A 133 8.36 -2.20 -14.74
N GLU A 134 7.98 -3.38 -15.24
CA GLU A 134 8.75 -4.14 -16.23
C GLU A 134 8.88 -3.38 -17.56
N LEU A 135 7.77 -2.81 -18.07
CA LEU A 135 7.76 -2.03 -19.31
C LEU A 135 8.66 -0.79 -19.24
N ASP A 136 8.73 -0.14 -18.08
CA ASP A 136 9.60 1.02 -17.85
C ASP A 136 11.05 0.63 -17.51
N ASN A 137 11.35 -0.66 -17.38
CA ASN A 137 12.61 -1.19 -16.86
C ASN A 137 13.01 -0.54 -15.51
N LYS A 138 12.02 -0.38 -14.62
CA LYS A 138 12.18 0.19 -13.28
C LYS A 138 11.88 -0.85 -12.20
N THR A 139 12.51 -0.68 -11.04
CA THR A 139 12.27 -1.51 -9.85
C THR A 139 11.21 -0.92 -8.91
N TYR A 140 10.59 0.20 -9.30
CA TYR A 140 9.57 0.92 -8.53
C TYR A 140 8.68 1.76 -9.47
N LEU A 141 7.55 2.23 -8.96
CA LEU A 141 6.71 3.25 -9.60
C LEU A 141 6.64 4.50 -8.73
N ASP A 142 6.59 5.66 -9.37
CA ASP A 142 6.25 6.91 -8.70
C ASP A 142 4.72 6.98 -8.54
N VAL A 143 4.26 7.22 -7.32
CA VAL A 143 2.83 7.21 -6.97
C VAL A 143 2.44 8.34 -6.03
N ASP A 144 1.16 8.72 -6.09
CA ASP A 144 0.49 9.48 -5.03
C ASP A 144 -0.37 8.52 -4.20
N PHE A 145 -0.23 8.57 -2.88
CA PHE A 145 -0.93 7.65 -1.97
C PHE A 145 -1.00 8.16 -0.52
N PRO A 146 -2.12 7.94 0.20
CA PRO A 146 -3.44 7.60 -0.33
C PRO A 146 -4.05 8.76 -1.11
N VAL A 147 -4.81 8.44 -2.14
CA VAL A 147 -5.70 9.35 -2.86
C VAL A 147 -7.15 8.86 -2.75
N ASP A 148 -8.11 9.72 -3.04
CA ASP A 148 -9.50 9.32 -3.24
C ASP A 148 -9.69 8.63 -4.61
N ARG A 149 -10.93 8.24 -4.93
CA ARG A 149 -11.25 7.55 -6.19
C ARG A 149 -11.09 8.41 -7.45
N THR A 150 -10.98 9.73 -7.28
CA THR A 150 -10.76 10.69 -8.38
C THR A 150 -9.28 11.05 -8.52
N GLY A 151 -8.42 10.56 -7.61
CA GLY A 151 -7.00 10.84 -7.61
C GLY A 151 -6.61 12.09 -6.80
N ALA A 152 -7.56 12.70 -6.08
CA ALA A 152 -7.29 13.81 -5.20
C ALA A 152 -6.66 13.31 -3.89
N LEU A 153 -5.72 14.09 -3.34
CA LEU A 153 -5.04 13.73 -2.09
C LEU A 153 -6.03 13.72 -0.92
N ILE A 154 -5.92 12.71 -0.06
CA ILE A 154 -6.67 12.64 1.20
C ILE A 154 -5.91 13.47 2.23
N ILE A 155 -6.23 14.75 2.28
CA ILE A 155 -5.70 15.69 3.28
C ILE A 155 -6.77 15.83 4.37
N LEU A 156 -6.50 15.32 5.58
CA LEU A 156 -7.14 15.90 6.75
C LEU A 156 -6.72 17.36 6.79
N ASP A 157 -7.69 18.27 6.85
CA ASP A 157 -7.66 19.75 6.71
C ASP A 157 -6.65 20.52 7.61
N LYS A 158 -5.61 19.86 8.12
CA LYS A 158 -4.61 20.35 9.07
C LYS A 158 -3.15 20.13 8.66
N TYR A 159 -2.81 19.39 7.60
CA TYR A 159 -1.40 19.14 7.24
C TYR A 159 -1.13 19.23 5.74
N SER A 160 -0.09 19.98 5.37
CA SER A 160 0.42 20.04 3.99
C SER A 160 0.95 18.67 3.55
N PRO A 161 0.77 18.28 2.27
CA PRO A 161 1.27 17.00 1.76
C PRO A 161 2.79 16.88 1.93
N MET A 162 3.26 15.75 2.44
CA MET A 162 4.69 15.49 2.62
C MET A 162 5.32 15.06 1.30
N ARG A 163 6.29 15.85 0.80
CA ARG A 163 7.23 15.41 -0.23
C ARG A 163 8.41 14.74 0.43
N LEU A 164 8.58 13.45 0.18
CA LEU A 164 9.76 12.70 0.58
C LEU A 164 10.87 13.02 -0.44
N ARG A 165 12.02 13.50 0.04
CA ARG A 165 13.20 13.82 -0.78
C ARG A 165 14.13 12.62 -0.87
#